data_AF-A0A0Q7VY34-F1
#
_entry.id   AF-A0A0Q7VY34-F1
#
_cell.length_a   1.000
_cell.length_b   1.000
_cell.length_c   1.000
_cell.angle_alpha   90.00
_cell.angle_beta   90.00
_cell.angle_gamma   90.00
#
_symmetry.space_group_name_H-M   'P 1'
#
loop_
_entity.id
_entity.type
_entity.pdbx_description
1 polymer ?
#
loop_
_entity_poly.entity_id
_entity_poly.type
_entity_poly.pdbx_seq_one_letter_code
_entity_poly.pdbx_strand_id
1 'polypeptide(L)'
;MNDFTAPFASPQLEPAAIPRSRAALLKRLADVVCLPASRINAFERAMTADLLVEMLRDAVVGEREKVARRLANLTEMPGVLVRLLLRDELPVARALLEHSPNLSDADLISCLYNSTQDHRRLIAQRRGVSEVVADALVDMDETPVIEALLRNELVRFSHQGLENIVASSRDNPQLIPLLLKRAELRPSHAYVMFWWSDAEARRTILQRFAVSREILQDAVGDVFPLASAEGWQDPLSRKALQFIERRQRNRAAIAKSPYDSLEDAIAAAQAGMTRETAEEISYLSGLKPMTGAKIFTDAGGEPLAILCKATGLPRGAVRALWRGLRRPETDASGAPTPGLERVLTAFDTIAVDRAQTMLRYWNWSLSSAMTPALLKAIREGDEAAVDEYSVPQRAAMLALSRDFGR
;
A
#
# COMPACT_ATOMS: atom_id res chain seq x y z
N MET A 1 64.21 19.24 30.32
CA MET A 1 64.00 18.51 29.06
C MET A 1 62.54 18.06 29.00
N ASN A 2 61.72 18.82 28.28
CA ASN A 2 60.72 18.31 27.34
C ASN A 2 59.89 19.49 26.84
N ASP A 3 60.35 20.01 25.70
CA ASP A 3 59.56 20.76 24.73
C ASP A 3 58.44 19.84 24.21
N PHE A 4 57.19 20.31 24.29
CA PHE A 4 56.15 19.91 23.36
C PHE A 4 55.43 21.16 22.89
N THR A 5 55.95 21.73 21.82
CA THR A 5 55.30 22.70 20.96
C THR A 5 54.03 22.08 20.36
N ALA A 6 52.87 22.66 20.68
CA ALA A 6 51.61 22.32 20.04
C ALA A 6 51.64 22.75 18.56
N PRO A 7 51.12 21.92 17.62
CA PRO A 7 51.14 22.22 16.20
C PRO A 7 50.12 23.32 15.87
N PHE A 8 50.57 24.31 15.09
CA PHE A 8 49.83 25.34 14.38
C PHE A 8 48.29 25.22 14.42
N ALA A 9 47.65 25.99 15.30
CA ALA A 9 46.23 26.32 15.14
C ALA A 9 46.08 27.13 13.84
N SER A 10 45.44 26.53 12.83
CA SER A 10 45.11 27.25 11.60
C SER A 10 44.14 28.39 11.96
N PRO A 11 44.40 29.64 11.55
CA PRO A 11 43.48 30.74 11.85
C PRO A 11 42.12 30.41 11.23
N GLN A 12 41.08 30.43 12.06
CA GLN A 12 39.70 30.44 11.60
C GLN A 12 39.50 31.71 10.77
N LEU A 13 39.57 31.58 9.44
CA LEU A 13 39.21 32.64 8.51
C LEU A 13 37.76 33.01 8.77
N GLU A 14 37.51 34.20 9.32
CA GLU A 14 36.16 34.76 9.31
C GLU A 14 35.65 34.80 7.87
N PRO A 15 34.39 34.42 7.61
CA PRO A 15 33.86 34.42 6.25
C PRO A 15 33.93 35.85 5.71
N ALA A 16 34.71 36.03 4.64
CA ALA A 16 34.88 37.33 3.99
C ALA A 16 33.51 37.93 3.63
N ALA A 17 33.30 39.19 4.01
CA ALA A 17 32.03 39.88 3.77
C ALA A 17 31.70 39.92 2.27
N ILE A 18 30.51 39.43 1.89
CA ILE A 18 30.05 39.41 0.50
C ILE A 18 30.00 40.86 -0.03
N PRO A 19 30.63 41.16 -1.18
CA PRO A 19 30.58 42.51 -1.75
C PRO A 19 29.13 42.95 -2.00
N ARG A 20 28.76 44.16 -1.51
CA ARG A 20 27.41 44.72 -1.67
C ARG A 20 26.95 44.79 -3.14
N SER A 21 27.89 44.93 -4.08
CA SER A 21 27.63 44.93 -5.52
C SER A 21 27.07 43.60 -6.03
N ARG A 22 27.53 42.45 -5.50
CA ARG A 22 27.03 41.12 -5.88
C ARG A 22 25.57 40.94 -5.47
N ALA A 23 25.26 41.26 -4.21
CA ALA A 23 23.90 41.19 -3.69
C ALA A 23 22.94 42.13 -4.46
N ALA A 24 23.40 43.35 -4.77
CA ALA A 24 22.62 44.29 -5.57
C ALA A 24 22.39 43.77 -7.00
N LEU A 25 23.40 43.20 -7.65
CA LEU A 25 23.30 42.67 -9.01
C LEU A 25 22.38 41.45 -9.08
N LEU A 26 22.51 40.48 -8.15
CA LEU A 26 21.58 39.35 -8.02
C LEU A 26 20.12 39.81 -7.94
N LYS A 27 19.86 40.80 -7.07
CA LYS A 27 18.53 41.38 -6.92
C LYS A 27 18.03 41.99 -8.23
N ARG A 28 18.87 42.78 -8.92
CA ARG A 28 18.49 43.45 -10.18
C ARG A 28 18.24 42.46 -11.30
N LEU A 29 19.07 41.43 -11.45
CA LEU A 29 18.84 40.38 -12.45
C LEU A 29 17.55 39.61 -12.17
N ALA A 30 17.29 39.26 -10.91
CA ALA A 30 16.02 38.65 -10.51
C ALA A 30 14.82 39.58 -10.82
N ASP A 31 14.93 40.88 -10.55
CA ASP A 31 13.89 41.86 -10.89
C ASP A 31 13.61 41.91 -12.39
N VAL A 32 14.65 41.87 -13.22
CA VAL A 32 14.55 41.86 -14.68
C VAL A 32 13.89 40.56 -15.18
N VAL A 33 14.29 39.41 -14.64
CA VAL A 33 13.63 38.12 -14.93
C VAL A 33 12.17 38.10 -14.52
N CYS A 34 11.77 38.87 -13.51
CA CYS A 34 10.38 38.97 -13.06
C CYS A 34 9.53 39.98 -13.82
N LEU A 35 10.08 40.75 -14.77
CA LEU A 35 9.30 41.75 -15.52
C LEU A 35 8.20 41.09 -16.37
N PRO A 36 7.03 41.74 -16.55
CA PRO A 36 5.98 41.21 -17.42
C PRO A 36 6.45 41.17 -18.88
N ALA A 37 5.83 40.30 -19.70
CA ALA A 37 6.18 40.14 -21.12
C ALA A 37 6.05 41.43 -21.96
N SER A 38 5.28 42.42 -21.49
CA SER A 38 5.19 43.75 -22.12
C SER A 38 6.45 44.60 -21.97
N ARG A 39 7.37 44.23 -21.06
CA ARG A 39 8.56 45.01 -20.70
C ARG A 39 9.88 44.32 -21.05
N ILE A 40 9.85 43.00 -21.27
CA ILE A 40 11.01 42.20 -21.63
C ILE A 40 10.57 41.07 -22.55
N ASN A 41 11.28 40.88 -23.66
CA ASN A 41 10.97 39.79 -24.58
C ASN A 41 11.57 38.45 -24.09
N ALA A 42 11.20 37.35 -24.74
CA ALA A 42 11.63 36.00 -24.33
C ALA A 42 13.16 35.81 -24.39
N PHE A 43 13.83 36.35 -25.41
CA PHE A 43 15.29 36.24 -25.56
C PHE A 43 16.05 37.02 -24.50
N GLU A 44 15.64 38.26 -24.21
CA GLU A 44 16.22 39.08 -23.14
C GLU A 44 16.05 38.43 -21.77
N ARG A 45 14.87 37.82 -21.53
CA ARG A 45 14.60 37.08 -20.29
C ARG A 45 15.50 35.85 -20.15
N ALA A 46 15.67 35.09 -21.23
CA ALA A 46 16.55 33.92 -21.26
C ALA A 46 18.02 34.30 -20.98
N MET A 47 18.54 35.32 -21.68
CA MET A 47 19.90 35.81 -21.46
C MET A 47 20.13 36.32 -20.03
N THR A 48 19.15 37.03 -19.46
CA THR A 48 19.22 37.49 -18.07
C THR A 48 19.19 36.30 -17.10
N ALA A 49 18.40 35.27 -17.40
CA ALA A 49 18.33 34.05 -16.59
C ALA A 49 19.65 33.28 -16.62
N ASP A 50 20.32 33.16 -17.77
CA ASP A 50 21.63 32.50 -17.89
C ASP A 50 22.69 33.22 -17.05
N LEU A 51 22.73 34.56 -17.11
CA LEU A 51 23.63 35.34 -16.25
C LEU A 51 23.30 35.19 -14.77
N LEU A 52 22.01 35.16 -14.42
CA LEU A 52 21.57 34.94 -13.04
C LEU A 52 21.97 33.56 -12.53
N VAL A 53 21.90 32.51 -13.36
CA VAL A 53 22.36 31.15 -13.03
C VAL A 53 23.84 31.16 -12.65
N GLU A 54 24.70 31.78 -13.45
CA GLU A 54 26.14 31.84 -13.15
C GLU A 54 26.40 32.56 -11.82
N MET A 55 25.69 33.65 -11.55
CA MET A 55 25.82 34.35 -10.26
C MET A 55 25.30 33.53 -9.07
N LEU A 56 24.23 32.77 -9.26
CA LEU A 56 23.63 31.95 -8.20
C LEU A 56 24.52 30.78 -7.78
N ARG A 57 25.36 30.25 -8.68
CA ARG A 57 26.31 29.16 -8.35
C ARG A 57 27.28 29.54 -7.23
N ASP A 58 27.70 30.80 -7.19
CA ASP A 58 28.63 31.33 -6.18
C ASP A 58 27.92 32.13 -5.06
N ALA A 59 26.59 32.19 -5.08
CA ALA A 59 25.80 32.91 -4.08
C ALA A 59 25.58 32.05 -2.83
N VAL A 60 25.50 32.67 -1.66
CA VAL A 60 25.15 31.94 -0.43
C VAL A 60 23.68 31.54 -0.41
N VAL A 61 23.34 30.51 0.36
CA VAL A 61 21.98 29.93 0.46
C VAL A 61 20.90 30.99 0.66
N GLY A 62 21.11 31.93 1.59
CA GLY A 62 20.15 32.99 1.87
C GLY A 62 19.94 33.99 0.73
N GLU A 63 20.89 34.14 -0.19
CA GLU A 63 20.70 34.92 -1.42
C GLU A 63 19.92 34.13 -2.47
N ARG A 64 20.27 32.84 -2.66
CA ARG A 64 19.55 31.94 -3.57
C ARG A 64 18.08 31.79 -3.18
N GLU A 65 17.81 31.65 -1.87
CA GLU A 65 16.45 31.58 -1.33
C GLU A 65 15.66 32.87 -1.61
N LYS A 66 16.25 34.06 -1.42
CA LYS A 66 15.59 35.33 -1.73
C LYS A 66 15.22 35.44 -3.20
N VAL A 67 16.08 34.95 -4.09
CA VAL A 67 15.79 34.90 -5.53
C VAL A 67 14.68 33.89 -5.82
N ALA A 68 14.75 32.67 -5.27
CA ALA A 68 13.72 31.65 -5.45
C ALA A 68 12.32 32.13 -5.02
N ARG A 69 12.22 32.81 -3.86
CA ARG A 69 10.95 33.41 -3.39
C ARG A 69 10.40 34.48 -4.34
N ARG A 70 11.27 35.26 -4.99
CA ARG A 70 10.84 36.26 -5.99
C ARG A 70 10.31 35.60 -7.26
N LEU A 71 10.93 34.49 -7.67
CA LEU A 71 10.56 33.78 -8.88
C LEU A 71 9.31 32.92 -8.70
N ALA A 72 9.01 32.44 -7.49
CA ALA A 72 7.95 31.46 -7.25
C ALA A 72 6.55 31.87 -7.75
N ASN A 73 6.25 33.17 -7.84
CA ASN A 73 4.97 33.68 -8.31
C ASN A 73 4.92 33.95 -9.84
N LEU A 74 6.00 33.68 -10.57
CA LEU A 74 6.02 33.86 -12.01
C LEU A 74 5.16 32.80 -12.70
N THR A 75 4.38 33.24 -13.67
CA THR A 75 3.61 32.35 -14.55
C THR A 75 4.54 31.47 -15.38
N GLU A 76 5.56 32.09 -15.98
CA GLU A 76 6.55 31.42 -16.83
C GLU A 76 7.97 31.69 -16.29
N MET A 77 8.49 30.73 -15.54
CA MET A 77 9.87 30.80 -15.04
C MET A 77 10.83 30.20 -16.06
N PRO A 78 11.99 30.83 -16.33
CA PRO A 78 13.01 30.24 -17.18
C PRO A 78 13.45 28.86 -16.66
N GLY A 79 13.36 27.83 -17.51
CA GLY A 79 13.61 26.45 -17.10
C GLY A 79 15.01 26.19 -16.52
N VAL A 80 16.01 26.99 -16.94
CA VAL A 80 17.37 26.92 -16.36
C VAL A 80 17.39 27.27 -14.87
N LEU A 81 16.58 28.24 -14.44
CA LEU A 81 16.44 28.66 -13.04
C LEU A 81 15.63 27.65 -12.25
N VAL A 82 14.53 27.11 -12.83
CA VAL A 82 13.73 26.05 -12.20
C VAL A 82 14.60 24.85 -11.86
N ARG A 83 15.37 24.35 -12.84
CA ARG A 83 16.25 23.18 -12.65
C ARG A 83 17.34 23.41 -11.62
N LEU A 84 17.93 24.61 -11.59
CA LEU A 84 18.95 24.96 -10.60
C LEU A 84 18.36 24.99 -9.19
N LEU A 85 17.28 25.74 -9.00
CA LEU A 85 16.77 26.06 -7.67
C LEU A 85 15.96 24.92 -7.04
N LEU A 86 15.30 24.06 -7.83
CA LEU A 86 14.59 22.88 -7.29
C LEU A 86 15.53 21.79 -6.77
N ARG A 87 16.77 21.74 -7.25
CA ARG A 87 17.79 20.76 -6.83
C ARG A 87 18.77 21.32 -5.79
N ASP A 88 18.53 22.54 -5.36
CA ASP A 88 19.36 23.25 -4.39
C ASP A 88 19.06 22.74 -2.96
N GLU A 89 19.65 23.37 -1.96
CA GLU A 89 19.34 23.13 -0.56
C GLU A 89 17.86 23.39 -0.25
N LEU A 90 17.34 22.64 0.73
CA LEU A 90 15.91 22.61 1.04
C LEU A 90 15.27 24.00 1.22
N PRO A 91 15.87 25.00 1.91
CA PRO A 91 15.24 26.33 2.04
C PRO A 91 14.98 27.02 0.69
N VAL A 92 15.88 26.82 -0.28
CA VAL A 92 15.78 27.42 -1.62
C VAL A 92 14.70 26.72 -2.43
N ALA A 93 14.77 25.38 -2.51
CA ALA A 93 13.78 24.59 -3.26
C ALA A 93 12.37 24.71 -2.65
N ARG A 94 12.26 24.78 -1.31
CA ARG A 94 11.00 24.99 -0.59
C ARG A 94 10.24 26.22 -1.08
N ALA A 95 10.94 27.33 -1.34
CA ALA A 95 10.31 28.54 -1.84
C ALA A 95 9.51 28.27 -3.12
N LEU A 96 10.04 27.43 -4.01
CA LEU A 96 9.37 27.02 -5.25
C LEU A 96 8.33 25.93 -5.02
N LEU A 97 8.68 24.88 -4.28
CA LEU A 97 7.81 23.72 -4.04
C LEU A 97 6.54 24.07 -3.26
N GLU A 98 6.56 25.08 -2.39
CA GLU A 98 5.36 25.51 -1.64
C GLU A 98 4.54 26.57 -2.39
N HIS A 99 5.19 27.48 -3.13
CA HIS A 99 4.54 28.70 -3.62
C HIS A 99 4.35 28.75 -5.14
N SER A 100 5.04 27.92 -5.93
CA SER A 100 4.89 27.91 -7.39
C SER A 100 3.80 26.92 -7.83
N PRO A 101 2.66 27.39 -8.38
CA PRO A 101 1.61 26.51 -8.89
C PRO A 101 1.93 25.93 -10.28
N ASN A 102 2.88 26.51 -11.02
CA ASN A 102 3.11 26.21 -12.45
C ASN A 102 4.29 25.27 -12.71
N LEU A 103 4.81 24.58 -11.68
CA LEU A 103 5.84 23.56 -11.88
C LEU A 103 5.24 22.38 -12.64
N SER A 104 5.89 21.97 -13.73
CA SER A 104 5.44 20.83 -14.53
C SER A 104 5.75 19.50 -13.84
N ASP A 105 5.06 18.43 -14.24
CA ASP A 105 5.37 17.07 -13.78
C ASP A 105 6.84 16.71 -14.04
N ALA A 106 7.38 17.12 -15.18
CA ALA A 106 8.78 16.89 -15.52
C ALA A 106 9.74 17.61 -14.55
N ASP A 107 9.40 18.82 -14.10
CA ASP A 107 10.20 19.54 -13.10
C ASP A 107 10.16 18.86 -11.74
N LEU A 108 8.97 18.40 -11.32
CA LEU A 108 8.78 17.71 -10.04
C LEU A 108 9.48 16.35 -10.03
N ILE A 109 9.36 15.57 -11.10
CA ILE A 109 10.04 14.26 -11.24
C ILE A 109 11.55 14.44 -11.30
N SER A 110 12.03 15.44 -12.04
CA SER A 110 13.45 15.82 -12.07
C SER A 110 13.96 16.22 -10.68
N CYS A 111 13.20 17.00 -9.92
CA CYS A 111 13.54 17.36 -8.54
C CYS A 111 13.60 16.10 -7.66
N LEU A 112 12.56 15.27 -7.70
CA LEU A 112 12.41 14.03 -6.92
C LEU A 112 13.64 13.12 -7.01
N TYR A 113 14.14 12.83 -8.22
CA TYR A 113 15.28 11.93 -8.42
C TYR A 113 16.64 12.55 -8.08
N ASN A 114 16.74 13.88 -8.01
CA ASN A 114 18.01 14.59 -7.82
C ASN A 114 18.07 15.37 -6.50
N SER A 115 17.24 15.01 -5.52
CA SER A 115 17.13 15.74 -4.24
C SER A 115 16.91 14.80 -3.04
N THR A 116 16.75 15.38 -1.85
CA THR A 116 16.60 14.63 -0.59
C THR A 116 15.15 14.22 -0.32
N GLN A 117 14.95 13.33 0.66
CA GLN A 117 13.62 12.93 1.13
C GLN A 117 12.74 14.12 1.53
N ASP A 118 13.33 15.17 2.12
CA ASP A 118 12.59 16.38 2.50
C ASP A 118 12.00 17.12 1.30
N HIS A 119 12.70 17.12 0.16
CA HIS A 119 12.18 17.69 -1.07
C HIS A 119 10.98 16.87 -1.57
N ARG A 120 11.13 15.54 -1.61
CA ARG A 120 10.05 14.62 -2.00
C ARG A 120 8.83 14.75 -1.10
N ARG A 121 9.02 14.95 0.20
CA ARG A 121 7.94 15.24 1.15
C ARG A 121 7.23 16.55 0.83
N LEU A 122 7.95 17.61 0.46
CA LEU A 122 7.34 18.86 0.00
C LEU A 122 6.56 18.68 -1.30
N ILE A 123 7.09 17.90 -2.25
CA ILE A 123 6.38 17.56 -3.48
C ILE A 123 5.06 16.85 -3.14
N ALA A 124 5.09 15.83 -2.27
CA ALA A 124 3.91 15.06 -1.86
C ALA A 124 2.80 15.90 -1.21
N GLN A 125 3.15 17.04 -0.58
CA GLN A 125 2.20 17.95 0.07
C GLN A 125 1.58 18.98 -0.88
N ARG A 126 2.03 19.05 -2.14
CA ARG A 126 1.50 20.02 -3.11
C ARG A 126 0.06 19.69 -3.51
N ARG A 127 -0.73 20.72 -3.84
CA ARG A 127 -2.12 20.55 -4.29
C ARG A 127 -2.26 19.96 -5.70
N GLY A 128 -1.27 20.19 -6.56
CA GLY A 128 -1.29 19.78 -7.98
C GLY A 128 -0.37 18.59 -8.27
N VAL A 129 -0.30 17.61 -7.39
CA VAL A 129 0.47 16.38 -7.63
C VAL A 129 -0.35 15.48 -8.55
N SER A 130 0.14 15.25 -9.75
CA SER A 130 -0.48 14.33 -10.71
C SER A 130 -0.25 12.87 -10.31
N GLU A 131 -1.02 11.96 -10.91
CA GLU A 131 -0.89 10.51 -10.70
C GLU A 131 0.53 10.00 -11.07
N VAL A 132 1.14 10.55 -12.13
CA VAL A 132 2.51 10.19 -12.56
C VAL A 132 3.55 10.63 -11.53
N VAL A 133 3.40 11.83 -10.97
CA VAL A 133 4.30 12.32 -9.91
C VAL A 133 4.09 11.52 -8.62
N ALA A 134 2.84 11.18 -8.30
CA ALA A 134 2.50 10.35 -7.15
C ALA A 134 3.15 8.95 -7.25
N ASP A 135 3.06 8.30 -8.40
CA ASP A 135 3.67 6.99 -8.64
C ASP A 135 5.20 7.07 -8.51
N ALA A 136 5.83 8.09 -9.12
CA ALA A 136 7.27 8.30 -8.98
C ALA A 136 7.70 8.53 -7.50
N LEU A 137 6.85 9.15 -6.67
CA LEU A 137 7.12 9.32 -5.23
C LEU A 137 6.96 8.00 -4.47
N VAL A 138 5.99 7.17 -4.85
CA VAL A 138 5.77 5.84 -4.26
C VAL A 138 6.92 4.89 -4.60
N ASP A 139 7.45 4.96 -5.82
CA ASP A 139 8.57 4.12 -6.28
C ASP A 139 9.89 4.38 -5.53
N MET A 140 10.00 5.52 -4.86
CA MET A 140 11.14 5.81 -3.96
C MET A 140 11.07 5.01 -2.64
N ASP A 141 9.91 4.40 -2.33
CA ASP A 141 9.61 3.61 -1.13
C ASP A 141 10.02 4.28 0.19
N GLU A 142 9.76 5.59 0.28
CA GLU A 142 10.06 6.37 1.47
C GLU A 142 8.81 6.57 2.31
N THR A 143 8.71 5.86 3.43
CA THR A 143 7.54 5.90 4.31
C THR A 143 7.08 7.31 4.68
N PRO A 144 7.95 8.26 5.08
CA PRO A 144 7.53 9.62 5.43
C PRO A 144 6.91 10.40 4.25
N VAL A 145 7.29 10.06 3.02
CA VAL A 145 6.78 10.68 1.79
C VAL A 145 5.44 10.06 1.41
N ILE A 146 5.35 8.73 1.42
CA ILE A 146 4.09 8.00 1.19
C ILE A 146 3.02 8.42 2.20
N GLU A 147 3.39 8.58 3.47
CA GLU A 147 2.49 9.03 4.53
C GLU A 147 1.97 10.45 4.27
N ALA A 148 2.83 11.37 3.79
CA ALA A 148 2.43 12.71 3.39
C ALA A 148 1.49 12.68 2.17
N LEU A 149 1.79 11.81 1.19
CA LEU A 149 1.01 11.65 -0.04
C LEU A 149 -0.39 11.07 0.25
N LEU A 150 -0.50 10.06 1.11
CA LEU A 150 -1.79 9.46 1.49
C LEU A 150 -2.69 10.45 2.23
N ARG A 151 -2.11 11.35 3.05
CA ARG A 151 -2.84 12.43 3.73
C ARG A 151 -3.31 13.54 2.79
N ASN A 152 -2.73 13.63 1.60
CA ASN A 152 -3.11 14.62 0.62
C ASN A 152 -4.35 14.14 -0.16
N GLU A 153 -5.53 14.60 0.26
CA GLU A 153 -6.82 14.22 -0.34
C GLU A 153 -7.00 14.71 -1.80
N LEU A 154 -6.15 15.65 -2.26
CA LEU A 154 -6.20 16.17 -3.62
C LEU A 154 -5.45 15.28 -4.63
N VAL A 155 -4.51 14.47 -4.16
CA VAL A 155 -3.81 13.47 -4.98
C VAL A 155 -4.82 12.40 -5.38
N ARG A 156 -4.71 11.87 -6.59
CA ARG A 156 -5.31 10.59 -6.97
C ARG A 156 -4.20 9.59 -7.19
N PHE A 157 -4.37 8.39 -6.65
CA PHE A 157 -3.41 7.31 -6.85
C PHE A 157 -3.79 6.45 -8.02
N SER A 158 -2.77 5.98 -8.75
CA SER A 158 -2.96 4.92 -9.71
C SER A 158 -3.28 3.61 -9.03
N HIS A 159 -3.81 2.68 -9.81
CA HIS A 159 -4.02 1.33 -9.32
C HIS A 159 -2.70 0.70 -8.86
N GLN A 160 -1.63 0.88 -9.65
CA GLN A 160 -0.31 0.32 -9.37
C GLN A 160 0.34 0.98 -8.15
N GLY A 161 0.27 2.32 -8.06
CA GLY A 161 0.77 3.06 -6.91
C GLY A 161 0.11 2.63 -5.61
N LEU A 162 -1.21 2.40 -5.61
CA LEU A 162 -1.88 1.82 -4.44
C LEU A 162 -1.42 0.40 -4.11
N GLU A 163 -1.18 -0.46 -5.11
CA GLU A 163 -0.67 -1.81 -4.88
C GLU A 163 0.73 -1.78 -4.24
N ASN A 164 1.61 -0.90 -4.72
CA ASN A 164 2.95 -0.69 -4.16
C ASN A 164 2.87 -0.21 -2.70
N ILE A 165 1.99 0.75 -2.39
CA ILE A 165 1.79 1.23 -1.02
C ILE A 165 1.20 0.12 -0.12
N VAL A 166 0.29 -0.70 -0.63
CA VAL A 166 -0.27 -1.84 0.10
C VAL A 166 0.83 -2.85 0.44
N ALA A 167 1.74 -3.13 -0.49
CA ALA A 167 2.90 -3.97 -0.23
C ALA A 167 3.78 -3.37 0.88
N SER A 168 4.17 -2.09 0.75
CA SER A 168 4.99 -1.37 1.73
C SER A 168 4.33 -1.28 3.12
N SER A 169 2.99 -1.27 3.20
CA SER A 169 2.25 -1.25 4.47
C SER A 169 2.48 -2.47 5.38
N ARG A 170 3.04 -3.56 4.83
CA ARG A 170 3.36 -4.76 5.61
C ARG A 170 4.48 -4.52 6.63
N ASP A 171 5.48 -3.75 6.23
CA ASP A 171 6.60 -3.36 7.08
C ASP A 171 6.39 -1.95 7.67
N ASN A 172 5.37 -1.24 7.19
CA ASN A 172 4.96 0.08 7.65
C ASN A 172 3.46 0.12 8.06
N PRO A 173 3.05 -0.53 9.18
CA PRO A 173 1.65 -0.64 9.59
C PRO A 173 0.93 0.71 9.80
N GLN A 174 1.67 1.78 10.08
CA GLN A 174 1.15 3.15 10.20
C GLN A 174 0.51 3.68 8.91
N LEU A 175 0.80 3.07 7.74
CA LEU A 175 0.17 3.42 6.47
C LEU A 175 -1.25 2.86 6.34
N ILE A 176 -1.56 1.77 7.04
CA ILE A 176 -2.83 1.04 6.92
C ILE A 176 -4.04 1.93 7.22
N PRO A 177 -4.09 2.69 8.34
CA PRO A 177 -5.23 3.57 8.62
C PRO A 177 -5.40 4.69 7.59
N LEU A 178 -4.32 5.10 6.91
CA LEU A 178 -4.37 6.12 5.85
C LEU A 178 -4.90 5.52 4.55
N LEU A 179 -4.41 4.34 4.15
CA LEU A 179 -4.94 3.57 3.02
C LEU A 179 -6.43 3.30 3.16
N LEU A 180 -6.87 2.88 4.36
CA LEU A 180 -8.27 2.59 4.67
C LEU A 180 -9.19 3.82 4.61
N LYS A 181 -8.67 5.03 4.41
CA LYS A 181 -9.47 6.26 4.17
C LYS A 181 -9.55 6.63 2.69
N ARG A 182 -8.66 6.11 1.85
CA ARG A 182 -8.65 6.41 0.42
C ARG A 182 -9.87 5.81 -0.28
N ALA A 183 -10.41 6.53 -1.25
CA ALA A 183 -11.59 6.12 -2.03
C ALA A 183 -11.22 5.12 -3.13
N GLU A 184 -9.98 5.22 -3.60
CA GLU A 184 -9.40 4.41 -4.68
C GLU A 184 -9.03 2.99 -4.22
N LEU A 185 -8.99 2.74 -2.90
CA LEU A 185 -8.70 1.42 -2.34
C LEU A 185 -9.78 0.43 -2.74
N ARG A 186 -9.39 -0.66 -3.40
CA ARG A 186 -10.30 -1.73 -3.84
C ARG A 186 -10.44 -2.82 -2.76
N PRO A 187 -11.55 -3.59 -2.74
CA PRO A 187 -11.70 -4.71 -1.83
C PRO A 187 -10.53 -5.71 -1.89
N SER A 188 -9.96 -5.94 -3.08
CA SER A 188 -8.78 -6.79 -3.27
C SER A 188 -7.59 -6.38 -2.40
N HIS A 189 -7.30 -5.08 -2.34
CA HIS A 189 -6.23 -4.50 -1.53
C HIS A 189 -6.53 -4.66 -0.04
N ALA A 190 -7.76 -4.35 0.37
CA ALA A 190 -8.18 -4.46 1.76
C ALA A 190 -8.12 -5.92 2.28
N TYR A 191 -8.53 -6.88 1.45
CA TYR A 191 -8.55 -8.29 1.82
C TYR A 191 -7.17 -8.93 1.91
N VAL A 192 -6.19 -8.45 1.14
CA VAL A 192 -4.80 -8.89 1.31
C VAL A 192 -4.18 -8.22 2.54
N MET A 193 -4.39 -6.91 2.70
CA MET A 193 -3.88 -6.12 3.83
C MET A 193 -4.40 -6.62 5.19
N PHE A 194 -5.59 -7.22 5.21
CA PHE A 194 -6.18 -7.88 6.38
C PHE A 194 -5.18 -8.79 7.11
N TRP A 195 -4.35 -9.54 6.39
CA TRP A 195 -3.48 -10.56 6.99
C TRP A 195 -2.40 -9.99 7.91
N TRP A 196 -1.97 -8.74 7.70
CA TRP A 196 -0.99 -8.06 8.57
C TRP A 196 -1.55 -6.83 9.27
N SER A 197 -2.84 -6.54 9.09
CA SER A 197 -3.54 -5.46 9.77
C SER A 197 -3.80 -5.79 11.25
N ASP A 198 -3.78 -4.75 12.08
CA ASP A 198 -4.23 -4.85 13.48
C ASP A 198 -5.76 -5.05 13.60
N ALA A 199 -6.23 -5.19 14.84
CA ALA A 199 -7.63 -5.46 15.13
C ALA A 199 -8.60 -4.35 14.64
N GLU A 200 -8.21 -3.08 14.72
CA GLU A 200 -9.06 -1.95 14.33
C GLU A 200 -9.15 -1.83 12.81
N ALA A 201 -8.01 -1.97 12.13
CA ALA A 201 -7.92 -2.03 10.68
C ALA A 201 -8.69 -3.23 10.12
N ARG A 202 -8.55 -4.43 10.72
CA ARG A 202 -9.33 -5.62 10.33
C ARG A 202 -10.84 -5.39 10.48
N ARG A 203 -11.28 -4.80 11.59
CA ARG A 203 -12.70 -4.43 11.79
C ARG A 203 -13.18 -3.50 10.67
N THR A 204 -12.40 -2.46 10.37
CA THR A 204 -12.71 -1.52 9.29
C THR A 204 -12.80 -2.22 7.94
N ILE A 205 -11.88 -3.15 7.65
CA ILE A 205 -11.89 -3.95 6.42
C ILE A 205 -13.18 -4.77 6.29
N LEU A 206 -13.56 -5.47 7.36
CA LEU A 206 -14.77 -6.29 7.41
C LEU A 206 -16.07 -5.48 7.33
N GLN A 207 -16.04 -4.20 7.69
CA GLN A 207 -17.21 -3.33 7.64
C GLN A 207 -17.33 -2.59 6.30
N ARG A 208 -16.24 -1.99 5.82
CA ARG A 208 -16.23 -1.09 4.64
C ARG A 208 -16.14 -1.85 3.32
N PHE A 209 -15.36 -2.92 3.26
CA PHE A 209 -15.05 -3.61 2.00
C PHE A 209 -15.83 -4.89 1.81
N ALA A 210 -16.78 -5.20 2.69
CA ALA A 210 -17.61 -6.38 2.61
C ALA A 210 -18.69 -6.21 1.53
N VAL A 211 -18.44 -6.73 0.32
CA VAL A 211 -19.29 -6.54 -0.86
C VAL A 211 -20.10 -7.81 -1.20
N SER A 212 -21.34 -7.60 -1.65
CA SER A 212 -22.18 -8.66 -2.21
C SER A 212 -21.76 -9.02 -3.64
N ARG A 213 -22.09 -10.23 -4.08
CA ARG A 213 -21.83 -10.75 -5.44
C ARG A 213 -23.12 -11.12 -6.17
N GLU A 214 -24.27 -10.70 -5.67
CA GLU A 214 -25.59 -11.04 -6.23
C GLU A 214 -25.70 -10.71 -7.72
N ILE A 215 -25.29 -9.49 -8.13
CA ILE A 215 -25.32 -9.07 -9.54
C ILE A 215 -24.52 -10.04 -10.42
N LEU A 216 -23.31 -10.42 -9.98
CA LEU A 216 -22.46 -11.34 -10.72
C LEU A 216 -23.06 -12.75 -10.77
N GLN A 217 -23.69 -13.18 -9.67
CA GLN A 217 -24.37 -14.48 -9.58
C GLN A 217 -25.61 -14.57 -10.47
N ASP A 218 -26.37 -13.50 -10.57
CA ASP A 218 -27.55 -13.43 -11.43
C ASP A 218 -27.15 -13.40 -12.91
N ALA A 219 -26.10 -12.64 -13.25
CA ALA A 219 -25.62 -12.50 -14.63
C ALA A 219 -25.09 -13.80 -15.26
N VAL A 220 -24.67 -14.79 -14.46
CA VAL A 220 -24.11 -16.06 -14.95
C VAL A 220 -24.96 -17.28 -14.60
N GLY A 221 -26.21 -17.07 -14.16
CA GLY A 221 -27.08 -18.15 -13.68
C GLY A 221 -27.34 -19.24 -14.73
N ASP A 222 -27.43 -18.85 -15.99
CA ASP A 222 -27.61 -19.71 -17.17
C ASP A 222 -26.31 -20.43 -17.60
N VAL A 223 -25.14 -19.93 -17.20
CA VAL A 223 -23.83 -20.53 -17.51
C VAL A 223 -23.57 -21.79 -16.68
N PHE A 224 -24.09 -21.88 -15.45
CA PHE A 224 -23.90 -23.07 -14.60
C PHE A 224 -24.47 -24.35 -15.22
N PRO A 225 -25.72 -24.39 -15.74
CA PRO A 225 -26.24 -25.52 -16.50
C PRO A 225 -25.40 -25.88 -17.73
N LEU A 226 -24.92 -24.88 -18.48
CA LEU A 226 -24.08 -25.09 -19.67
C LEU A 226 -22.76 -25.80 -19.30
N ALA A 227 -22.04 -25.25 -18.33
CA ALA A 227 -20.78 -25.84 -17.85
C ALA A 227 -20.99 -27.26 -17.28
N SER A 228 -22.14 -27.52 -16.65
CA SER A 228 -22.49 -28.86 -16.18
C SER A 228 -22.79 -29.83 -17.32
N ALA A 229 -23.46 -29.41 -18.38
CA ALA A 229 -23.75 -30.22 -19.57
C ALA A 229 -22.45 -30.59 -20.32
N GLU A 230 -21.48 -29.68 -20.31
CA GLU A 230 -20.12 -29.90 -20.83
C GLU A 230 -19.22 -30.69 -19.86
N GLY A 231 -19.74 -31.13 -18.71
CA GLY A 231 -18.99 -31.93 -17.74
C GLY A 231 -17.83 -31.18 -17.07
N TRP A 232 -17.89 -29.85 -16.98
CA TRP A 232 -16.86 -29.00 -16.39
C TRP A 232 -15.47 -29.16 -17.02
N GLN A 233 -15.43 -29.42 -18.33
CA GLN A 233 -14.19 -29.72 -19.04
C GLN A 233 -13.24 -28.53 -19.16
N ASP A 234 -13.75 -27.30 -19.30
CA ASP A 234 -12.91 -26.09 -19.41
C ASP A 234 -12.39 -25.62 -18.03
N PRO A 235 -11.06 -25.64 -17.78
CA PRO A 235 -10.49 -25.26 -16.50
C PRO A 235 -10.68 -23.78 -16.15
N LEU A 236 -10.68 -22.88 -17.15
CA LEU A 236 -10.81 -21.45 -16.93
C LEU A 236 -12.22 -21.10 -16.43
N SER A 237 -13.24 -21.56 -17.15
CA SER A 237 -14.65 -21.40 -16.80
C SER A 237 -14.95 -22.04 -15.46
N ARG A 238 -14.45 -23.26 -15.20
CA ARG A 238 -14.59 -23.91 -13.89
C ARG A 238 -14.01 -23.06 -12.76
N LYS A 239 -12.82 -22.49 -12.92
CA LYS A 239 -12.18 -21.63 -11.90
C LYS A 239 -13.00 -20.35 -11.66
N ALA A 240 -13.51 -19.71 -12.72
CA ALA A 240 -14.34 -18.52 -12.61
C ALA A 240 -15.68 -18.82 -11.94
N LEU A 241 -16.39 -19.86 -12.37
CA LEU A 241 -17.66 -20.28 -11.80
C LEU A 241 -17.53 -20.72 -10.34
N GLN A 242 -16.42 -21.36 -9.94
CA GLN A 242 -16.13 -21.66 -8.54
C GLN A 242 -16.00 -20.39 -7.69
N PHE A 243 -15.43 -19.31 -8.24
CA PHE A 243 -15.46 -18.04 -7.56
C PHE A 243 -16.89 -17.54 -7.44
N ILE A 244 -17.71 -17.57 -8.50
CA ILE A 244 -19.05 -16.95 -8.51
C ILE A 244 -20.09 -17.75 -7.71
N GLU A 245 -19.92 -19.07 -7.58
CA GLU A 245 -20.88 -20.00 -7.00
C GLU A 245 -21.54 -19.50 -5.70
N ARG A 246 -22.85 -19.75 -5.57
CA ARG A 246 -23.63 -19.36 -4.39
C ARG A 246 -23.31 -20.24 -3.17
N ARG A 247 -23.09 -21.54 -3.38
CA ARG A 247 -22.89 -22.52 -2.30
C ARG A 247 -21.43 -22.59 -1.88
N GLN A 248 -21.14 -22.30 -0.60
CA GLN A 248 -19.77 -22.32 -0.09
C GLN A 248 -19.23 -23.74 0.16
N ARG A 249 -20.07 -24.63 0.72
CA ARG A 249 -19.63 -25.99 1.10
C ARG A 249 -19.41 -26.88 -0.14
N ASN A 250 -18.39 -27.73 -0.06
CA ASN A 250 -18.14 -28.74 -1.08
C ASN A 250 -19.00 -29.99 -0.80
N ARG A 251 -20.16 -30.11 -1.47
CA ARG A 251 -21.04 -31.27 -1.27
C ARG A 251 -20.42 -32.60 -1.68
N ALA A 252 -19.56 -32.60 -2.70
CA ALA A 252 -18.90 -33.81 -3.17
C ALA A 252 -17.83 -34.32 -2.18
N ALA A 253 -17.33 -33.45 -1.29
CA ALA A 253 -16.36 -33.82 -0.27
C ALA A 253 -16.94 -34.77 0.78
N ILE A 254 -18.22 -34.62 1.14
CA ILE A 254 -18.86 -35.41 2.20
C ILE A 254 -18.74 -36.91 1.92
N ALA A 255 -18.94 -37.33 0.67
CA ALA A 255 -18.83 -38.75 0.27
C ALA A 255 -17.42 -39.35 0.42
N LYS A 256 -16.38 -38.52 0.58
CA LYS A 256 -14.98 -38.93 0.76
C LYS A 256 -14.44 -38.59 2.16
N SER A 257 -15.25 -37.90 2.96
CA SER A 257 -14.87 -37.43 4.29
C SER A 257 -14.97 -38.56 5.29
N PRO A 258 -14.11 -38.61 6.32
CA PRO A 258 -14.33 -39.45 7.49
C PRO A 258 -15.47 -38.94 8.39
N TYR A 259 -16.04 -37.77 8.11
CA TYR A 259 -17.14 -37.15 8.87
C TYR A 259 -18.42 -37.09 8.05
N ASP A 260 -19.57 -37.28 8.71
CA ASP A 260 -20.89 -37.21 8.06
C ASP A 260 -21.27 -35.77 7.67
N SER A 261 -20.68 -34.77 8.32
CA SER A 261 -20.92 -33.36 8.06
C SER A 261 -19.74 -32.45 8.42
N LEU A 262 -19.81 -31.19 8.00
CA LEU A 262 -18.86 -30.16 8.43
C LEU A 262 -18.98 -29.90 9.93
N GLU A 263 -20.19 -29.94 10.47
CA GLU A 263 -20.47 -29.82 11.90
C GLU A 263 -19.77 -30.90 12.72
N ASP A 264 -19.78 -32.16 12.24
CA ASP A 264 -19.10 -33.28 12.92
C ASP A 264 -17.57 -33.13 12.88
N ALA A 265 -17.02 -32.65 11.77
CA ALA A 265 -15.60 -32.34 11.66
C ALA A 265 -15.18 -31.23 12.66
N ILE A 266 -16.02 -30.20 12.83
CA ILE A 266 -15.80 -29.13 13.82
C ILE A 266 -15.89 -29.67 15.25
N ALA A 267 -16.87 -30.54 15.52
CA ALA A 267 -17.04 -31.18 16.83
C ALA A 267 -15.81 -32.04 17.20
N ALA A 268 -15.29 -32.80 16.24
CA ALA A 268 -14.05 -33.57 16.41
C ALA A 268 -12.84 -32.65 16.68
N ALA A 269 -12.71 -31.57 15.92
CA ALA A 269 -11.62 -30.60 16.09
C ALA A 269 -11.66 -29.85 17.43
N GLN A 270 -12.82 -29.73 18.07
CA GLN A 270 -12.98 -29.04 19.35
C GLN A 270 -12.11 -29.64 20.47
N ALA A 271 -11.90 -30.96 20.45
CA ALA A 271 -11.07 -31.65 21.44
C ALA A 271 -9.55 -31.39 21.24
N GLY A 272 -9.19 -30.80 20.11
CA GLY A 272 -7.82 -30.49 19.72
C GLY A 272 -7.70 -30.50 18.21
N MET A 273 -7.38 -29.36 17.63
CA MET A 273 -7.19 -29.23 16.19
C MET A 273 -5.90 -29.93 15.78
N THR A 274 -6.02 -30.91 14.89
CA THR A 274 -4.90 -31.56 14.21
C THR A 274 -4.77 -31.04 12.79
N ARG A 275 -3.68 -31.42 12.10
CA ARG A 275 -3.51 -31.08 10.69
C ARG A 275 -4.57 -31.73 9.82
N GLU A 276 -4.89 -32.98 10.07
CA GLU A 276 -5.86 -33.78 9.32
C GLU A 276 -7.27 -33.22 9.47
N THR A 277 -7.66 -32.87 10.71
CA THR A 277 -8.96 -32.23 10.97
C THR A 277 -9.05 -30.84 10.33
N ALA A 278 -7.98 -30.04 10.36
CA ALA A 278 -7.93 -28.75 9.68
C ALA A 278 -8.03 -28.88 8.15
N GLU A 279 -7.31 -29.84 7.55
CA GLU A 279 -7.37 -30.14 6.12
C GLU A 279 -8.78 -30.61 5.73
N GLU A 280 -9.41 -31.45 6.54
CA GLU A 280 -10.76 -31.96 6.29
C GLU A 280 -11.84 -30.87 6.41
N ILE A 281 -11.77 -30.03 7.45
CA ILE A 281 -12.65 -28.86 7.58
C ILE A 281 -12.50 -27.94 6.36
N SER A 282 -11.26 -27.74 5.88
CA SER A 282 -10.99 -26.95 4.68
C SER A 282 -11.64 -27.57 3.45
N TYR A 283 -11.48 -28.88 3.26
CA TYR A 283 -12.02 -29.63 2.13
C TYR A 283 -13.55 -29.58 2.08
N LEU A 284 -14.21 -29.84 3.21
CA LEU A 284 -15.66 -29.74 3.38
C LEU A 284 -16.18 -28.30 3.17
N SER A 285 -15.39 -27.30 3.54
CA SER A 285 -15.70 -25.87 3.36
C SER A 285 -15.44 -25.33 1.95
N GLY A 286 -14.95 -26.17 1.03
CA GLY A 286 -14.62 -25.76 -0.34
C GLY A 286 -13.33 -24.94 -0.45
N LEU A 287 -12.44 -25.05 0.52
CA LEU A 287 -11.17 -24.34 0.57
C LEU A 287 -10.00 -25.21 0.13
N LYS A 288 -9.03 -24.58 -0.49
CA LYS A 288 -7.73 -25.21 -0.74
C LYS A 288 -6.91 -25.25 0.55
N PRO A 289 -6.01 -26.24 0.72
CA PRO A 289 -5.27 -26.44 1.96
C PRO A 289 -4.53 -25.19 2.46
N MET A 290 -3.93 -24.40 1.56
CA MET A 290 -3.20 -23.18 1.93
C MET A 290 -4.10 -22.13 2.60
N THR A 291 -5.30 -21.92 2.05
CA THR A 291 -6.27 -20.97 2.61
C THR A 291 -6.76 -21.44 3.96
N GLY A 292 -7.03 -22.74 4.11
CA GLY A 292 -7.38 -23.35 5.38
C GLY A 292 -6.29 -23.15 6.43
N ALA A 293 -5.06 -23.52 6.09
CA ALA A 293 -3.90 -23.34 6.97
C ALA A 293 -3.77 -21.88 7.43
N LYS A 294 -3.84 -20.91 6.49
CA LYS A 294 -3.76 -19.48 6.80
C LYS A 294 -4.88 -19.01 7.75
N ILE A 295 -6.10 -19.52 7.59
CA ILE A 295 -7.23 -19.22 8.48
C ILE A 295 -6.99 -19.76 9.89
N PHE A 296 -6.54 -21.00 10.02
CA PHE A 296 -6.38 -21.65 11.33
C PHE A 296 -5.15 -21.17 12.11
N THR A 297 -4.10 -20.72 11.41
CA THR A 297 -2.89 -20.18 12.03
C THR A 297 -2.95 -18.67 12.30
N ASP A 298 -3.98 -17.97 11.82
CA ASP A 298 -4.13 -16.53 12.05
C ASP A 298 -4.33 -16.20 13.54
N ALA A 299 -3.41 -15.44 14.12
CA ALA A 299 -3.41 -15.13 15.55
C ALA A 299 -4.65 -14.33 16.01
N GLY A 300 -5.20 -13.48 15.14
CA GLY A 300 -6.38 -12.67 15.44
C GLY A 300 -7.68 -13.48 15.55
N GLY A 301 -7.81 -14.51 14.72
CA GLY A 301 -8.91 -15.49 14.74
C GLY A 301 -10.20 -15.03 14.06
N GLU A 302 -10.29 -13.78 13.61
CA GLU A 302 -11.45 -13.30 12.85
C GLU A 302 -11.72 -14.13 11.58
N PRO A 303 -10.72 -14.68 10.86
CA PRO A 303 -10.99 -15.60 9.75
C PRO A 303 -11.81 -16.85 10.13
N LEU A 304 -11.79 -17.29 11.39
CA LEU A 304 -12.66 -18.38 11.87
C LEU A 304 -14.14 -17.96 11.83
N ALA A 305 -14.44 -16.71 12.20
CA ALA A 305 -15.78 -16.17 12.10
C ALA A 305 -16.24 -16.08 10.64
N ILE A 306 -15.36 -15.65 9.73
CA ILE A 306 -15.64 -15.60 8.29
C ILE A 306 -15.91 -17.01 7.75
N LEU A 307 -15.07 -17.99 8.09
CA LEU A 307 -15.25 -19.40 7.71
C LEU A 307 -16.62 -19.92 8.17
N CYS A 308 -16.94 -19.77 9.46
CA CYS A 308 -18.19 -20.26 10.01
C CYS A 308 -19.40 -19.56 9.37
N LYS A 309 -19.37 -18.23 9.23
CA LYS A 309 -20.49 -17.49 8.65
C LYS A 309 -20.72 -17.85 7.19
N ALA A 310 -19.66 -17.92 6.39
CA ALA A 310 -19.74 -18.22 4.95
C ALA A 310 -20.28 -19.63 4.67
N THR A 311 -19.93 -20.59 5.52
CA THR A 311 -20.37 -21.99 5.43
C THR A 311 -21.72 -22.24 6.11
N GLY A 312 -22.29 -21.26 6.80
CA GLY A 312 -23.56 -21.41 7.52
C GLY A 312 -23.44 -22.21 8.83
N LEU A 313 -22.23 -22.33 9.39
CA LEU A 313 -22.03 -22.91 10.71
C LEU A 313 -22.57 -21.98 11.81
N PRO A 314 -23.09 -22.52 12.93
CA PRO A 314 -23.62 -21.72 14.02
C PRO A 314 -22.51 -21.00 14.79
N ARG A 315 -22.89 -19.97 15.57
CA ARG A 315 -21.98 -19.22 16.46
C ARG A 315 -21.14 -20.13 17.38
N GLY A 316 -21.71 -21.24 17.85
CA GLY A 316 -21.01 -22.24 18.67
C GLY A 316 -19.80 -22.87 17.97
N ALA A 317 -19.81 -23.00 16.64
CA ALA A 317 -18.69 -23.54 15.87
C ALA A 317 -17.45 -22.64 15.95
N VAL A 318 -17.63 -21.32 16.04
CA VAL A 318 -16.52 -20.38 16.24
C VAL A 318 -15.79 -20.67 17.55
N ARG A 319 -16.55 -20.88 18.64
CA ARG A 319 -15.98 -21.26 19.95
C ARG A 319 -15.35 -22.65 19.92
N ALA A 320 -15.96 -23.60 19.22
CA ALA A 320 -15.42 -24.95 19.06
C ALA A 320 -14.04 -24.93 18.37
N LEU A 321 -13.92 -24.17 17.26
CA LEU A 321 -12.64 -23.95 16.57
C LEU A 321 -11.62 -23.22 17.44
N TRP A 322 -12.04 -22.15 18.14
CA TRP A 322 -11.19 -21.39 19.05
C TRP A 322 -10.58 -22.28 20.14
N ARG A 323 -11.42 -23.12 20.76
CA ARG A 323 -11.02 -24.12 21.76
C ARG A 323 -10.10 -25.20 21.17
N GLY A 324 -10.46 -25.74 20.01
CA GLY A 324 -9.65 -26.73 19.30
C GLY A 324 -8.23 -26.23 18.98
N LEU A 325 -8.10 -24.95 18.65
CA LEU A 325 -6.83 -24.26 18.44
C LEU A 325 -6.12 -23.86 19.75
N ARG A 326 -6.62 -24.32 20.90
CA ARG A 326 -6.07 -24.08 22.25
C ARG A 326 -5.93 -22.60 22.60
N ARG A 327 -6.83 -21.76 22.10
CA ARG A 327 -6.84 -20.33 22.43
C ARG A 327 -7.63 -20.09 23.72
N PRO A 328 -7.18 -19.17 24.59
CA PRO A 328 -7.85 -18.92 25.87
C PRO A 328 -9.25 -18.33 25.64
N GLU A 329 -10.27 -18.97 26.22
CA GLU A 329 -11.65 -18.49 26.13
C GLU A 329 -11.95 -17.41 27.17
N THR A 330 -11.35 -17.50 28.35
CA THR A 330 -11.55 -16.57 29.46
C THR A 330 -10.25 -15.95 29.94
N ASP A 331 -10.33 -14.75 30.49
CA ASP A 331 -9.24 -14.12 31.24
C ASP A 331 -9.21 -14.60 32.70
N ALA A 332 -8.32 -13.99 33.52
CA ALA A 332 -8.17 -14.34 34.94
C ALA A 332 -9.43 -14.07 35.79
N SER A 333 -10.36 -13.24 35.31
CA SER A 333 -11.62 -12.93 35.98
C SER A 333 -12.75 -13.89 35.60
N GLY A 334 -12.54 -14.77 34.62
CA GLY A 334 -13.57 -15.64 34.06
C GLY A 334 -14.42 -14.98 32.97
N ALA A 335 -14.17 -13.72 32.63
CA ALA A 335 -14.79 -13.03 31.50
C ALA A 335 -14.22 -13.53 30.16
N PRO A 336 -14.97 -13.49 29.05
CA PRO A 336 -14.44 -13.86 27.74
C PRO A 336 -13.21 -13.02 27.37
N THR A 337 -12.19 -13.63 26.76
CA THR A 337 -11.01 -12.87 26.35
C THR A 337 -11.38 -11.82 25.29
N PRO A 338 -10.72 -10.64 25.27
CA PRO A 338 -10.98 -9.62 24.24
C PRO A 338 -10.80 -10.14 22.81
N GLY A 339 -9.91 -11.13 22.63
CA GLY A 339 -9.75 -11.84 21.35
C GLY A 339 -11.01 -12.60 20.94
N LEU A 340 -11.53 -13.45 21.83
CA LEU A 340 -12.73 -14.22 21.57
C LEU A 340 -13.95 -13.31 21.34
N GLU A 341 -14.13 -12.26 22.16
CA GLU A 341 -15.23 -11.30 22.00
C GLU A 341 -15.20 -10.62 20.63
N ARG A 342 -14.02 -10.21 20.17
CA ARG A 342 -13.84 -9.59 18.86
C ARG A 342 -14.21 -10.53 17.72
N VAL A 343 -13.77 -11.79 17.76
CA VAL A 343 -14.10 -12.79 16.74
C VAL A 343 -15.60 -13.09 16.73
N LEU A 344 -16.21 -13.23 17.90
CA LEU A 344 -17.66 -13.43 18.01
C LEU A 344 -18.46 -12.22 17.50
N THR A 345 -17.98 -11.00 17.76
CA THR A 345 -18.57 -9.77 17.21
C THR A 345 -18.46 -9.73 15.69
N ALA A 346 -17.32 -10.13 15.13
CA ALA A 346 -17.14 -10.23 13.68
C ALA A 346 -18.14 -11.21 13.05
N PHE A 347 -18.37 -12.37 13.69
CA PHE A 347 -19.37 -13.36 13.24
C PHE A 347 -20.79 -12.78 13.24
N ASP A 348 -21.18 -12.06 14.30
CA ASP A 348 -22.52 -11.49 14.42
C ASP A 348 -22.76 -10.37 13.42
N THR A 349 -21.74 -9.55 13.18
CA THR A 349 -21.88 -8.33 12.37
C THR A 349 -21.84 -8.61 10.86
N ILE A 350 -21.04 -9.58 10.42
CA ILE A 350 -20.89 -9.85 8.99
C ILE A 350 -22.08 -10.64 8.43
N ALA A 351 -22.59 -10.21 7.28
CA ALA A 351 -23.63 -10.94 6.54
C ALA A 351 -23.05 -12.19 5.84
N VAL A 352 -23.90 -13.19 5.59
CA VAL A 352 -23.48 -14.48 5.02
C VAL A 352 -22.90 -14.32 3.62
N ASP A 353 -23.56 -13.57 2.75
CA ASP A 353 -23.14 -13.27 1.37
C ASP A 353 -21.76 -12.60 1.33
N ARG A 354 -21.54 -11.62 2.22
CA ARG A 354 -20.28 -10.88 2.35
C ARG A 354 -19.14 -11.75 2.88
N ALA A 355 -19.43 -12.60 3.88
CA ALA A 355 -18.47 -13.57 4.38
C ALA A 355 -18.06 -14.56 3.27
N GLN A 356 -19.01 -15.02 2.45
CA GLN A 356 -18.71 -15.86 1.29
C GLN A 356 -17.85 -15.14 0.27
N THR A 357 -18.13 -13.87 -0.05
CA THR A 357 -17.28 -13.08 -0.95
C THR A 357 -15.84 -13.02 -0.48
N MET A 358 -15.63 -12.68 0.79
CA MET A 358 -14.29 -12.56 1.36
C MET A 358 -13.58 -13.92 1.39
N LEU A 359 -14.25 -14.97 1.86
CA LEU A 359 -13.69 -16.31 1.93
C LEU A 359 -13.28 -16.85 0.55
N ARG A 360 -14.10 -16.61 -0.47
CA ARG A 360 -13.78 -16.99 -1.84
C ARG A 360 -12.65 -16.17 -2.44
N TYR A 361 -12.59 -14.88 -2.14
CA TYR A 361 -11.46 -14.07 -2.54
C TYR A 361 -10.17 -14.59 -1.92
N TRP A 362 -10.13 -14.86 -0.61
CA TRP A 362 -8.97 -15.48 0.03
C TRP A 362 -8.62 -16.85 -0.56
N ASN A 363 -9.63 -17.68 -0.85
CA ASN A 363 -9.39 -18.98 -1.49
C ASN A 363 -8.78 -18.82 -2.89
N TRP A 364 -9.27 -17.87 -3.67
CA TRP A 364 -8.80 -17.60 -5.02
C TRP A 364 -7.42 -16.95 -5.04
N SER A 365 -7.19 -15.91 -4.23
CA SER A 365 -5.92 -15.19 -4.16
C SER A 365 -4.81 -16.08 -3.62
N LEU A 366 -4.95 -16.63 -2.41
CA LEU A 366 -3.90 -17.42 -1.76
C LEU A 366 -3.55 -18.69 -2.54
N SER A 367 -4.48 -19.24 -3.32
CA SER A 367 -4.19 -20.40 -4.15
C SER A 367 -3.64 -20.09 -5.53
N SER A 368 -3.66 -18.83 -5.95
CA SER A 368 -3.04 -18.41 -7.20
C SER A 368 -1.51 -18.37 -7.08
N ALA A 369 -0.95 -18.43 -5.86
CA ALA A 369 0.49 -18.61 -5.59
C ALA A 369 1.12 -19.89 -6.16
N MET A 370 0.32 -20.87 -6.60
CA MET A 370 0.76 -22.25 -6.85
C MET A 370 1.47 -22.48 -8.19
N THR A 371 1.91 -21.45 -8.93
CA THR A 371 2.79 -21.68 -10.07
C THR A 371 4.22 -21.97 -9.57
N PRO A 372 4.92 -22.99 -10.10
CA PRO A 372 6.29 -23.30 -9.67
C PRO A 372 7.24 -22.09 -9.74
N ALA A 373 7.06 -21.23 -10.75
CA ALA A 373 7.81 -19.99 -10.90
C ALA A 373 7.57 -19.00 -9.75
N LEU A 374 6.31 -18.83 -9.33
CA LEU A 374 5.94 -17.90 -8.26
C LEU A 374 6.36 -18.42 -6.88
N LEU A 375 6.27 -19.72 -6.64
CA LEU A 375 6.81 -20.34 -5.42
C LEU A 375 8.33 -20.19 -5.32
N LYS A 376 9.03 -20.26 -6.46
CA LYS A 376 10.47 -20.00 -6.54
C LYS A 376 10.77 -18.53 -6.23
N ALA A 377 10.06 -17.60 -6.88
CA ALA A 377 10.20 -16.16 -6.62
C ALA A 377 9.94 -15.79 -5.14
N ILE A 378 8.89 -16.35 -4.52
CA ILE A 378 8.60 -16.16 -3.09
C ILE A 378 9.75 -16.65 -2.20
N ARG A 379 10.38 -17.78 -2.53
CA ARG A 379 11.50 -18.34 -1.77
C ARG A 379 12.80 -17.57 -1.97
N GLU A 380 13.02 -17.06 -3.16
CA GLU A 380 14.24 -16.36 -3.56
C GLU A 380 14.18 -14.85 -3.26
N GLY A 381 13.01 -14.33 -2.85
CA GLY A 381 12.81 -12.90 -2.58
C GLY A 381 12.87 -12.04 -3.85
N ASP A 382 12.59 -12.63 -5.02
CA ASP A 382 12.68 -11.95 -6.30
C ASP A 382 11.42 -11.12 -6.57
N GLU A 383 11.49 -9.84 -6.24
CA GLU A 383 10.43 -8.84 -6.49
C GLU A 383 10.53 -8.19 -7.89
N ALA A 384 11.54 -8.53 -8.71
CA ALA A 384 11.74 -7.88 -10.01
C ALA A 384 10.75 -8.33 -11.10
N ALA A 385 9.95 -9.38 -10.86
CA ALA A 385 8.96 -9.90 -11.80
C ALA A 385 7.49 -9.54 -11.44
N VAL A 386 7.27 -8.58 -10.53
CA VAL A 386 5.94 -8.27 -9.96
C VAL A 386 4.91 -7.81 -11.01
N ASP A 387 5.37 -7.19 -12.10
CA ASP A 387 4.51 -6.73 -13.20
C ASP A 387 4.00 -7.87 -14.11
N GLU A 388 4.65 -9.04 -14.11
CA GLU A 388 4.22 -10.20 -14.88
C GLU A 388 3.11 -11.02 -14.18
N TYR A 389 2.83 -10.72 -12.91
CA TYR A 389 1.86 -11.47 -12.11
C TYR A 389 0.47 -10.84 -12.14
N SER A 390 -0.55 -11.69 -12.13
CA SER A 390 -1.93 -11.23 -11.92
C SER A 390 -2.15 -10.72 -10.49
N VAL A 391 -3.14 -9.83 -10.29
CA VAL A 391 -3.52 -9.31 -8.95
C VAL A 391 -3.65 -10.41 -7.87
N PRO A 392 -4.29 -11.57 -8.13
CA PRO A 392 -4.37 -12.67 -7.17
C PRO A 392 -3.02 -13.28 -6.81
N GLN A 393 -2.09 -13.37 -7.77
CA GLN A 393 -0.74 -13.90 -7.57
C GLN A 393 0.07 -12.96 -6.68
N ARG A 394 0.06 -11.65 -6.96
CA ARG A 394 0.68 -10.63 -6.09
C ARG A 394 0.12 -10.67 -4.68
N ALA A 395 -1.21 -10.71 -4.55
CA ALA A 395 -1.85 -10.81 -3.23
C ALA A 395 -1.41 -12.06 -2.45
N ALA A 396 -1.21 -13.18 -3.14
CA ALA A 396 -0.71 -14.41 -2.52
C ALA A 396 0.74 -14.27 -2.06
N MET A 397 1.62 -13.67 -2.87
CA MET A 397 3.01 -13.39 -2.48
C MET A 397 3.05 -12.56 -1.19
N LEU A 398 2.32 -11.44 -1.16
CA LEU A 398 2.27 -10.55 0.00
C LEU A 398 1.75 -11.26 1.24
N ALA A 399 0.65 -12.01 1.12
CA ALA A 399 0.05 -12.69 2.26
C ALA A 399 0.90 -13.86 2.80
N LEU A 400 1.63 -14.57 1.92
CA LEU A 400 2.27 -15.84 2.25
C LEU A 400 3.80 -15.78 2.36
N SER A 401 4.49 -14.73 1.91
CA SER A 401 5.97 -14.81 1.83
C SER A 401 6.67 -15.04 3.17
N ARG A 402 6.15 -14.50 4.29
CA ARG A 402 6.65 -14.81 5.65
C ARG A 402 6.31 -16.22 6.14
N ASP A 403 5.31 -16.88 5.54
CA ASP A 403 4.97 -18.28 5.86
C ASP A 403 5.93 -19.27 5.15
N PHE A 404 6.56 -18.83 4.04
CA PHE A 404 7.52 -19.61 3.26
C PHE A 404 8.98 -19.21 3.46
N GLY A 405 9.23 -18.03 4.03
CA GLY A 405 10.57 -17.56 4.37
C GLY A 405 11.20 -18.46 5.42
N ARG A 406 12.28 -19.14 5.04
CA ARG A 406 13.23 -19.80 5.93
C ARG A 406 14.56 -19.10 5.83
#